data_AF-A0A2S6R276-F1
#
_entry.id   AF-A0A2S6R276-F1
#
_cell.length_a   1.000
_cell.length_b   1.000
_cell.length_c   1.000
_cell.angle_alpha   90.00
_cell.angle_beta   90.00
_cell.angle_gamma   90.00
#
_symmetry.space_group_name_H-M   'P 1'
#
loop_
_entity.id
_entity.type
_entity.pdbx_description
1 polymer ?
#
loop_
_entity_poly.entity_id
_entity_poly.type
_entity_poly.pdbx_seq_one_letter_code
_entity_poly.pdbx_strand_id
1 'polypeptide(L)'
;MSTLDTNILSLADITAALPEARFVLCLREPLDNALLIYFKRYEQGHDHAYDFEDIAHFMAQRAILQAHWLSQYSDRLLTLEYETLVQGGASPASHIAAHVGLKFDSGATLPEFHENEIAVWKCYDKHIDPLRSALARIRG
;
A
#
# COMPACT_ATOMS: atom_id res chain seq x y z
N MET A 1 -4.60 -16.33 1.73
CA MET A 1 -5.55 -15.19 1.80
C MET A 1 -4.74 -13.91 1.53
N SER A 2 -5.15 -13.18 0.48
CA SER A 2 -4.40 -12.16 -0.27
C SER A 2 -3.50 -11.24 0.57
N THR A 3 -2.24 -11.07 0.19
CA THR A 3 -1.36 -10.02 0.75
C THR A 3 -0.73 -9.20 -0.35
N LEU A 4 -1.32 -9.24 -1.54
CA LEU A 4 -0.94 -8.36 -2.63
C LEU A 4 -2.23 -7.88 -3.27
N ASP A 5 -2.40 -6.55 -3.25
CA ASP A 5 -3.57 -5.73 -3.53
C ASP A 5 -4.36 -6.03 -4.82
N THR A 6 -4.90 -7.23 -4.98
CA THR A 6 -5.88 -7.54 -6.04
C THR A 6 -7.12 -6.68 -5.94
N ASN A 7 -7.40 -6.10 -4.76
CA ASN A 7 -8.47 -5.13 -4.56
C ASN A 7 -8.38 -3.95 -5.53
N ILE A 8 -7.17 -3.52 -5.92
CA ILE A 8 -6.99 -2.42 -6.87
C ILE A 8 -7.59 -2.74 -8.25
N LEU A 9 -7.69 -4.02 -8.60
CA LEU A 9 -8.28 -4.47 -9.87
C LEU A 9 -9.81 -4.40 -9.84
N SER A 10 -10.40 -4.49 -8.64
CA SER A 10 -11.85 -4.52 -8.43
C SER A 10 -12.48 -3.13 -8.20
N LEU A 11 -11.69 -2.06 -8.25
CA LEU A 11 -12.17 -0.69 -7.99
C LEU A 11 -13.30 -0.27 -8.94
N ALA A 12 -13.18 -0.60 -10.24
CA ALA A 12 -14.23 -0.34 -11.22
C ALA A 12 -15.54 -1.06 -10.86
N ASP A 13 -15.46 -2.36 -10.59
CA ASP A 13 -16.64 -3.18 -10.29
C ASP A 13 -17.34 -2.71 -9.00
N ILE A 14 -16.57 -2.38 -7.96
CA ILE A 14 -17.11 -1.86 -6.70
C ILE A 14 -17.78 -0.52 -6.94
N THR A 15 -17.18 0.36 -7.75
CA THR A 15 -17.75 1.69 -8.03
C THR A 15 -19.04 1.58 -8.83
N ALA A 16 -19.12 0.63 -9.76
CA ALA A 16 -20.34 0.36 -10.52
C ALA A 16 -21.46 -0.21 -9.63
N ALA A 17 -21.13 -1.11 -8.70
CA ALA A 17 -22.11 -1.73 -7.80
C ALA A 17 -22.54 -0.80 -6.65
N LEU A 18 -21.62 0.04 -6.16
CA LEU A 18 -21.81 0.96 -5.04
C LEU A 18 -21.39 2.38 -5.46
N PRO A 19 -22.32 3.15 -6.06
CA PRO A 19 -22.03 4.48 -6.58
C PRO A 19 -21.57 5.51 -5.55
N GLU A 20 -21.70 5.23 -4.25
CA GLU A 20 -21.26 6.09 -3.15
C GLU A 20 -20.04 5.54 -2.38
N ALA A 21 -19.49 4.38 -2.78
CA ALA A 21 -18.32 3.78 -2.15
C ALA A 21 -17.12 4.75 -2.11
N ARG A 22 -16.47 4.85 -0.95
CA ARG A 22 -15.23 5.62 -0.78
C ARG A 22 -14.10 4.64 -0.48
N PHE A 23 -12.92 4.98 -0.97
CA PHE A 23 -11.75 4.12 -0.94
C PHE A 23 -10.60 4.82 -0.23
N VAL A 24 -9.75 4.03 0.41
CA VAL A 24 -8.48 4.48 1.00
C VAL A 24 -7.37 3.68 0.32
N LEU A 25 -6.48 4.39 -0.37
CA LEU A 25 -5.28 3.84 -0.97
C LEU A 25 -4.11 4.03 0.00
N CYS A 26 -3.69 2.95 0.64
CA CYS A 26 -2.54 2.94 1.52
C CYS A 26 -1.24 2.73 0.71
N LEU A 27 -0.36 3.73 0.74
CA LEU A 27 0.97 3.69 0.15
C LEU A 27 1.98 3.33 1.22
N ARG A 28 3.04 2.62 0.85
CA ARG A 28 4.12 2.25 1.76
C ARG A 28 5.45 2.59 1.11
N GLU A 29 6.47 2.81 1.93
CA GLU A 29 7.84 2.99 1.45
C GLU A 29 8.21 1.83 0.50
N PRO A 30 8.73 2.14 -0.71
CA PRO A 30 8.97 1.12 -1.74
C PRO A 30 9.89 -0.03 -1.34
N LEU A 31 10.97 0.22 -0.59
CA LEU A 31 11.90 -0.83 -0.18
C LEU A 31 11.28 -1.74 0.88
N ASP A 32 10.54 -1.17 1.84
CA ASP A 32 9.78 -1.95 2.82
C ASP A 32 8.72 -2.81 2.13
N ASN A 33 8.00 -2.25 1.15
CA ASN A 33 7.00 -2.99 0.40
C ASN A 33 7.64 -4.13 -0.43
N ALA A 34 8.74 -3.85 -1.12
CA ALA A 34 9.46 -4.86 -1.89
C ALA A 34 10.04 -5.98 -1.01
N LEU A 35 10.61 -5.64 0.14
CA LEU A 35 11.12 -6.64 1.08
C LEU A 35 10.00 -7.45 1.72
N LEU A 36 8.85 -6.83 2.01
CA LEU A 36 7.66 -7.55 2.47
C LEU A 36 7.23 -8.61 1.44
N ILE A 37 7.18 -8.23 0.15
CA ILE A 37 6.90 -9.15 -0.95
C ILE A 37 7.94 -10.27 -0.98
N TYR A 38 9.22 -9.92 -0.91
CA TYR A 38 10.32 -10.88 -1.00
C TYR A 38 10.37 -11.90 0.14
N PHE A 39 10.18 -11.46 1.38
CA PHE A 39 10.29 -12.33 2.55
C PHE A 39 9.02 -13.15 2.81
N LYS A 40 7.88 -12.75 2.24
CA LYS A 40 6.64 -13.47 2.43
C LYS A 40 6.68 -14.82 1.70
N ARG A 41 6.36 -15.89 2.43
CA ARG A 41 6.16 -17.22 1.85
C ARG A 41 4.75 -17.33 1.26
N TYR A 42 4.67 -17.28 -0.06
CA TYR A 42 3.44 -17.51 -0.81
C TYR A 42 3.30 -19.00 -1.14
N GLU A 43 2.08 -19.52 -0.97
CA GLU A 43 1.77 -20.92 -1.31
C GLU A 43 1.66 -21.12 -2.83
N GLN A 44 1.01 -20.20 -3.56
CA GLN A 44 0.84 -20.23 -5.02
C GLN A 44 0.61 -18.82 -5.61
N GLY A 45 0.88 -18.64 -6.91
CA GLY A 45 0.40 -17.50 -7.72
C GLY A 45 1.17 -16.18 -7.60
N HIS A 46 2.35 -16.20 -6.98
CA HIS A 46 3.17 -15.00 -6.73
C HIS A 46 4.62 -15.23 -7.16
N ASP A 47 4.80 -15.75 -8.38
CA ASP A 47 6.14 -16.10 -8.88
C ASP A 47 7.08 -14.88 -8.95
N HIS A 48 6.50 -13.69 -9.13
CA HIS A 48 7.21 -12.41 -9.10
C HIS A 48 7.83 -12.08 -7.73
N ALA A 49 7.46 -12.77 -6.65
CA ALA A 49 7.83 -12.37 -5.29
C ALA A 49 9.29 -12.70 -4.93
N TYR A 50 9.97 -13.55 -5.70
CA TYR A 50 11.29 -14.06 -5.30
C TYR A 50 12.45 -13.59 -6.20
N ASP A 51 12.18 -12.64 -7.10
CA ASP A 51 13.18 -11.96 -7.92
C ASP A 51 12.98 -10.45 -7.86
N PHE A 52 14.06 -9.69 -7.64
CA PHE A 52 13.93 -8.24 -7.43
C PHE A 52 13.53 -7.46 -8.69
N GLU A 53 13.85 -7.95 -9.89
CA GLU A 53 13.37 -7.35 -11.14
C GLU A 53 11.86 -7.53 -11.27
N ASP A 54 11.37 -8.74 -10.99
CA ASP A 54 9.96 -9.05 -11.08
C ASP A 54 9.15 -8.31 -10.01
N ILE A 55 9.67 -8.17 -8.78
CA ILE A 55 9.06 -7.33 -7.74
C ILE A 55 8.99 -5.88 -8.20
N ALA A 56 10.09 -5.34 -8.72
CA ALA A 56 10.12 -3.97 -9.19
C ALA A 56 9.11 -3.76 -10.33
N HIS A 57 9.06 -4.69 -11.29
CA HIS A 57 8.12 -4.65 -12.41
C HIS A 57 6.68 -4.68 -11.91
N PHE A 58 6.36 -5.62 -11.02
CA PHE A 58 5.05 -5.71 -10.39
C PHE A 58 4.65 -4.39 -9.70
N MET A 59 5.55 -3.81 -8.91
CA MET A 59 5.30 -2.56 -8.20
C MET A 59 5.07 -1.38 -9.15
N ALA A 60 5.75 -1.34 -10.29
CA ALA A 60 5.54 -0.32 -11.30
C ALA A 60 4.18 -0.46 -12.00
N GLN A 61 3.78 -1.69 -12.36
CA GLN A 61 2.43 -1.94 -12.91
C GLN A 61 1.35 -1.54 -11.90
N ARG A 62 1.55 -1.84 -10.62
CA ARG A 62 0.66 -1.40 -9.55
C ARG A 62 0.61 0.12 -9.44
N ALA A 63 1.74 0.83 -9.56
CA ALA A 63 1.78 2.29 -9.53
C ALA A 63 1.01 2.93 -10.70
N ILE A 64 1.05 2.32 -11.91
CA ILE A 64 0.25 2.75 -13.06
C ILE A 64 -1.24 2.66 -12.74
N LEU A 65 -1.68 1.54 -12.15
CA LEU A 65 -3.08 1.36 -11.73
C LEU A 65 -3.49 2.36 -10.65
N GLN A 66 -2.63 2.62 -9.67
CA GLN A 66 -2.87 3.64 -8.64
C GLN A 66 -3.08 5.02 -9.25
N ALA A 67 -2.20 5.43 -10.17
CA ALA A 67 -2.31 6.70 -10.87
C ALA A 67 -3.59 6.77 -11.71
N HIS A 68 -3.95 5.67 -12.39
CA HIS A 68 -5.19 5.57 -13.14
C HIS A 68 -6.41 5.81 -12.22
N TRP A 69 -6.52 5.10 -11.10
CA TRP A 69 -7.68 5.26 -10.21
C TRP A 69 -7.72 6.60 -9.49
N LEU A 70 -6.57 7.17 -9.13
CA LEU A 70 -6.50 8.54 -8.60
C LEU A 70 -7.00 9.56 -9.63
N SER A 71 -6.76 9.34 -10.93
CA SER A 71 -7.29 10.22 -11.97
C SER A 71 -8.81 10.09 -12.16
N GLN A 72 -9.37 8.90 -11.94
CA GLN A 72 -10.80 8.63 -12.19
C GLN A 72 -11.68 8.95 -10.97
N TYR A 73 -11.15 8.77 -9.75
CA TYR A 73 -11.93 8.83 -8.50
C TYR A 73 -11.29 9.75 -7.45
N SER A 74 -10.67 10.86 -7.87
CA SER A 74 -9.92 11.76 -6.98
C SER A 74 -10.71 12.27 -5.77
N ASP A 75 -12.02 12.39 -5.89
CA ASP A 75 -12.96 12.83 -4.84
C ASP A 75 -13.35 11.71 -3.87
N ARG A 76 -13.17 10.44 -4.26
CA ARG A 76 -13.61 9.25 -3.52
C ARG A 76 -12.45 8.36 -3.08
N LEU A 77 -11.22 8.64 -3.53
CA LEU A 77 -10.02 7.89 -3.22
C LEU A 77 -9.06 8.74 -2.38
N LEU A 78 -9.00 8.46 -1.07
CA LEU A 78 -8.04 9.06 -0.17
C LEU A 78 -6.71 8.32 -0.25
N THR A 79 -5.61 9.04 -0.43
CA THR A 79 -4.26 8.48 -0.31
C THR A 79 -3.72 8.70 1.09
N LEU A 80 -3.10 7.66 1.67
CA LEU A 80 -2.47 7.71 2.98
C LEU A 80 -1.14 6.95 2.95
N GLU A 81 -0.13 7.45 3.64
CA GLU A 81 1.13 6.73 3.86
C GLU A 81 1.00 5.80 5.08
N TYR A 82 1.40 4.55 4.92
CA TYR A 82 1.38 3.51 5.96
C TYR A 82 2.20 3.94 7.18
N GLU A 83 3.34 4.56 6.95
CA GLU A 83 4.22 5.07 7.99
C GLU A 83 3.51 6.15 8.83
N THR A 84 2.79 7.05 8.17
CA THR A 84 1.96 8.05 8.82
C THR A 84 0.81 7.40 9.61
N LEU A 85 0.20 6.33 9.09
CA LEU A 85 -0.84 5.59 9.79
C LEU A 85 -0.31 4.94 11.09
N VAL A 86 0.83 4.26 11.00
CA VAL A 86 1.46 3.55 12.12
C VAL A 86 1.93 4.54 13.20
N GLN A 87 2.55 5.66 12.81
CA GLN A 87 3.14 6.63 13.75
C GLN A 87 2.16 7.72 14.22
N GLY A 88 1.07 7.95 13.48
CA GLY A 88 0.19 9.11 13.68
C GLY A 88 -0.94 8.92 14.69
N GLY A 89 -1.10 7.73 15.26
CA GLY A 89 -2.14 7.43 16.26
C GLY A 89 -3.55 7.81 15.79
N ALA A 90 -4.23 8.69 16.52
CA ALA A 90 -5.62 9.08 16.22
C ALA A 90 -5.77 10.03 15.02
N SER A 91 -4.72 10.73 14.59
CA SER A 91 -4.82 11.73 13.52
C SER A 91 -5.17 11.12 12.15
N PRO A 92 -4.45 10.08 11.66
CA PRO A 92 -4.81 9.38 10.43
C PRO A 92 -6.20 8.74 10.50
N ALA A 93 -6.55 8.15 11.65
CA ALA A 93 -7.86 7.52 11.86
C ALA A 93 -9.02 8.53 11.77
N SER A 94 -8.85 9.73 12.34
CA SER A 94 -9.80 10.82 12.23
C SER A 94 -9.95 11.31 10.78
N HIS A 95 -8.84 11.40 10.04
CA HIS A 95 -8.88 11.78 8.63
C HIS A 95 -9.60 10.74 7.77
N ILE A 96 -9.33 9.44 7.99
CA ILE A 96 -10.06 8.36 7.32
C ILE A 96 -11.56 8.45 7.65
N ALA A 97 -11.92 8.62 8.93
CA ALA A 97 -13.32 8.75 9.34
C ALA A 97 -14.03 9.90 8.62
N ALA A 98 -13.41 11.08 8.59
CA ALA A 98 -13.94 12.23 7.86
C ALA A 98 -14.08 11.94 6.35
N HIS A 99 -13.09 11.28 5.75
CA HIS A 99 -13.15 10.86 4.35
C HIS A 99 -14.29 9.89 4.08
N VAL A 100 -14.62 8.96 4.97
CA VAL A 100 -15.74 8.04 4.76
C VAL A 100 -17.10 8.59 5.23
N GLY A 101 -17.15 9.86 5.65
CA GLY A 101 -18.38 10.51 6.12
C GLY A 101 -18.81 10.12 7.54
N LEU A 102 -17.88 9.59 8.34
CA LEU A 102 -18.11 9.20 9.73
C LEU A 102 -17.55 10.25 10.69
N LYS A 103 -18.21 10.40 11.85
CA LYS A 103 -17.67 11.19 12.96
C LYS A 103 -16.67 10.36 13.73
N PHE A 104 -15.44 10.87 13.89
CA PHE A 104 -14.43 10.21 14.72
C PHE A 104 -14.83 10.27 16.20
N ASP A 105 -14.76 9.12 16.88
CA ASP A 105 -14.95 9.01 18.33
C ASP A 105 -13.59 9.01 19.03
N SER A 106 -13.32 10.02 19.85
CA SER A 106 -12.07 10.12 20.61
C SER A 106 -11.90 9.03 21.67
N GLY A 107 -12.99 8.34 22.05
CA GLY A 107 -12.96 7.17 22.93
C GLY A 107 -12.76 5.85 22.19
N ALA A 108 -12.68 5.86 20.85
CA ALA A 108 -12.49 4.65 20.06
C ALA A 108 -11.15 3.99 20.36
N THR A 109 -11.17 2.68 20.55
CA THR A 109 -9.95 1.86 20.63
C THR A 109 -9.36 1.71 19.23
N LEU A 110 -8.15 2.23 19.04
CA LEU A 110 -7.41 2.06 17.80
C LEU A 110 -6.69 0.69 17.80
N PRO A 111 -6.51 0.07 16.62
CA PRO A 111 -5.69 -1.13 16.52
C PRO A 111 -4.26 -0.83 16.95
N GLU A 112 -3.60 -1.80 17.55
CA GLU A 112 -2.17 -1.72 17.82
C GLU A 112 -1.40 -1.89 16.50
N PHE A 113 -0.52 -0.94 16.22
CA PHE A 113 0.40 -1.01 15.09
C PHE A 113 1.79 -1.41 15.57
N HIS A 114 2.49 -2.18 14.76
CA HIS A 114 3.87 -2.57 15.04
C HIS A 114 4.84 -1.59 14.37
N GLU A 115 5.37 -0.64 15.14
CA GLU A 115 6.39 0.32 14.65
C GLU A 115 7.66 -0.36 14.12
N ASN A 116 7.92 -1.60 14.52
CA ASN A 116 9.06 -2.39 14.01
C ASN A 116 8.86 -2.86 12.56
N GLU A 117 7.69 -2.61 11.96
CA GLU A 117 7.40 -2.92 10.55
C GLU A 117 7.69 -1.76 9.61
N ILE A 118 8.01 -0.57 10.11
CA ILE A 118 8.42 0.56 9.28
C ILE A 118 9.94 0.69 9.24
N ALA A 119 10.48 1.11 8.09
CA ALA A 119 11.90 1.21 7.82
C ALA A 119 12.69 -0.09 8.06
N VAL A 120 12.05 -1.25 7.89
CA VAL A 120 12.67 -2.59 7.99
C VAL A 120 13.80 -2.74 6.99
N TRP A 121 13.69 -2.10 5.82
CA TRP A 121 14.76 -2.09 4.82
C TRP A 121 16.11 -1.61 5.37
N LYS A 122 16.12 -0.76 6.41
CA LYS A 122 17.38 -0.29 7.02
C LYS A 122 18.17 -1.43 7.66
N CYS A 123 17.50 -2.47 8.15
CA CYS A 123 18.17 -3.67 8.68
C CYS A 123 18.94 -4.43 7.58
N TYR A 124 18.55 -4.24 6.32
CA TYR A 124 19.13 -4.89 5.15
C TYR A 124 19.91 -3.93 4.25
N ASP A 125 20.17 -2.70 4.70
CA ASP A 125 20.73 -1.63 3.86
C ASP A 125 21.99 -2.06 3.09
N LYS A 126 22.85 -2.85 3.73
CA LYS A 126 24.10 -3.39 3.15
C LYS A 126 23.90 -4.48 2.08
N HIS A 127 22.68 -4.95 1.87
CA HIS A 127 22.36 -6.12 1.04
C HIS A 127 21.32 -5.82 -0.05
N ILE A 128 20.70 -4.64 -0.03
CA ILE A 128 19.57 -4.30 -0.91
C ILE A 128 19.95 -3.46 -2.13
N ASP A 129 21.24 -3.28 -2.41
CA ASP A 129 21.70 -2.58 -3.62
C ASP A 129 21.11 -3.13 -4.93
N PRO A 130 20.96 -4.46 -5.11
CA PRO A 130 20.27 -5.02 -6.28
C PRO A 130 18.82 -4.57 -6.37
N LEU A 131 18.10 -4.59 -5.24
CA LEU A 131 16.71 -4.15 -5.16
C LEU A 131 16.56 -2.64 -5.43
N ARG A 132 17.46 -1.82 -4.86
CA ARG A 132 17.52 -0.37 -5.14
C ARG A 132 17.70 -0.12 -6.64
N SER A 133 18.61 -0.87 -7.26
CA SER A 133 18.91 -0.75 -8.68
C SER A 133 17.75 -1.18 -9.57
N ALA A 134 17.01 -2.23 -9.18
CA ALA A 134 15.80 -2.67 -9.88
C ALA A 134 14.69 -1.60 -9.80
N LEU A 135 14.39 -1.08 -8.59
CA LEU A 135 13.38 -0.05 -8.41
C LEU A 135 13.72 1.27 -9.12
N ALA A 136 15.00 1.63 -9.21
CA ALA A 136 15.44 2.83 -9.91
C ALA A 136 15.22 2.75 -11.43
N ARG A 137 15.45 1.58 -12.04
CA ARG A 137 15.33 1.39 -13.49
C ARG A 137 13.92 1.51 -14.03
N ILE A 138 12.91 1.23 -13.22
CA ILE A 138 11.50 1.26 -13.66
C ILE A 138 10.84 2.62 -13.37
N ARG A 139 11.55 3.51 -12.68
CA ARG A 139 11.12 4.91 -12.45
C ARG A 139 11.64 5.88 -13.51
N GLY A 140 12.58 5.46 -14.36
CA GLY A 140 13.12 6.24 -15.49
C GLY A 140 12.49 5.83 -16.81
#